data_AF-A0A2G2F1L3-F1
#
_entry.id   AF-A0A2G2F1L3-F1
#
_cell.length_a   1.000
_cell.length_b   1.000
_cell.length_c   1.000
_cell.angle_alpha   90.00
_cell.angle_beta   90.00
_cell.angle_gamma   90.00
#
_symmetry.space_group_name_H-M   'P 1'
#
loop_
_entity.id
_entity.type
_entity.pdbx_description
1 polymer ?
#
loop_
_entity_poly.entity_id
_entity_poly.type
_entity_poly.pdbx_seq_one_letter_code
_entity_poly.pdbx_strand_id
1 'polypeptide(L)'
;MRLKYNHVNIKSKLKVMKKLVVLSALAVFLIAPLTFGQKGKEAKVSPEVKKEKKLDRMDEELDLSDDQRKKIEAIHAKYEPQQEANKKEMEKLREERKKINEAKKAEMKAVLTPEQLKKMEELKKERQVKRKSAKKEVRKERMNIEEK
;
A
#
# COMPACT_ATOMS: atom_id res chain seq x y z
N MET A 1 -51.69 41.50 -47.90
CA MET A 1 -51.29 41.30 -46.49
C MET A 1 -52.00 40.06 -45.94
N ARG A 2 -51.33 38.90 -45.92
CA ARG A 2 -51.77 37.63 -45.28
C ARG A 2 -50.70 36.57 -45.53
N LEU A 3 -50.07 36.05 -44.48
CA LEU A 3 -49.57 34.66 -44.39
C LEU A 3 -49.52 34.32 -42.89
N LYS A 4 -50.60 33.76 -42.33
CA LYS A 4 -50.88 32.32 -42.15
C LYS A 4 -49.96 31.66 -41.10
N TYR A 5 -50.55 31.47 -39.92
CA TYR A 5 -50.06 30.66 -38.80
C TYR A 5 -49.74 29.22 -39.25
N ASN A 6 -48.55 28.74 -38.91
CA ASN A 6 -48.10 27.37 -39.16
C ASN A 6 -48.58 26.40 -38.07
N HIS A 7 -49.37 25.40 -38.46
CA HIS A 7 -49.67 24.23 -37.63
C HIS A 7 -48.43 23.34 -37.51
N VAL A 8 -47.83 23.28 -36.32
CA VAL A 8 -46.75 22.31 -36.02
C VAL A 8 -47.36 20.96 -35.65
N ASN A 9 -46.95 19.93 -36.38
CA ASN A 9 -47.48 18.57 -36.41
C ASN A 9 -47.06 17.74 -35.17
N ILE A 10 -48.01 17.41 -34.29
CA ILE A 10 -47.84 16.71 -33.00
C ILE A 10 -47.17 15.32 -33.15
N LYS A 11 -47.33 14.67 -34.30
CA LYS A 11 -46.78 13.32 -34.55
C LYS A 11 -45.24 13.28 -34.60
N SER A 12 -44.58 14.41 -34.85
CA SER A 12 -43.10 14.52 -34.86
C SER A 12 -42.49 14.50 -33.46
N LYS A 13 -43.20 15.03 -32.45
CA LYS A 13 -42.71 15.11 -31.05
C LYS A 13 -42.69 13.74 -30.35
N LEU A 14 -43.62 12.85 -30.68
CA LEU A 14 -43.67 11.48 -30.11
C LEU A 14 -42.52 10.58 -30.58
N LYS A 15 -42.00 10.78 -31.79
CA LYS A 15 -40.92 9.94 -32.36
C LYS A 15 -39.54 10.27 -31.76
N VAL A 16 -39.35 11.52 -31.32
CA VAL A 16 -38.13 11.98 -30.63
C VAL A 16 -38.11 11.51 -29.17
N MET A 17 -39.26 11.50 -28.49
CA MET A 17 -39.35 11.01 -27.11
C MET A 17 -39.09 9.49 -26.95
N LYS A 18 -39.40 8.65 -27.94
CA LYS A 18 -39.04 7.22 -27.89
C LYS A 18 -37.54 6.95 -28.08
N LYS A 19 -36.80 7.86 -28.72
CA LYS A 19 -35.33 7.77 -28.87
C LYS A 19 -34.57 8.36 -27.67
N LEU A 20 -35.23 9.18 -26.85
CA LEU A 20 -34.65 9.76 -25.64
C LEU A 20 -34.81 8.89 -24.38
N VAL A 21 -35.79 7.98 -24.33
CA VAL A 21 -35.99 7.06 -23.19
C VAL A 21 -34.99 5.89 -23.16
N VAL A 22 -34.34 5.57 -24.29
CA VAL A 22 -33.27 4.55 -24.34
C VAL A 22 -31.92 5.10 -23.86
N LEU A 23 -31.81 6.42 -23.66
CA LEU A 23 -30.58 7.11 -23.22
C LEU A 23 -30.60 7.47 -21.72
N SER A 24 -31.54 6.95 -20.95
CA SER A 24 -31.65 7.16 -19.49
C SER A 24 -31.55 5.86 -18.66
N ALA A 25 -30.96 4.80 -19.22
CA ALA A 25 -30.62 3.55 -18.50
C ALA A 25 -29.11 3.38 -18.25
N LEU A 26 -28.35 4.49 -18.25
CA LEU A 26 -26.89 4.52 -18.07
C LEU A 26 -26.45 5.60 -17.06
N ALA A 27 -27.30 5.90 -16.07
CA ALA A 27 -27.04 6.96 -15.08
C ALA A 27 -27.39 6.55 -13.64
N VAL A 28 -27.16 5.29 -13.26
CA VAL A 28 -27.28 4.83 -11.85
C VAL A 28 -26.02 4.11 -11.36
N PHE A 29 -24.90 4.16 -12.10
CA PHE A 29 -23.62 3.56 -11.69
C PHE A 29 -22.52 4.60 -11.43
N LEU A 30 -22.87 5.73 -10.80
CA LEU A 30 -21.93 6.78 -10.40
C LEU A 30 -22.02 7.14 -8.91
N ILE A 31 -22.16 6.14 -8.06
CA ILE A 31 -21.75 6.25 -6.65
C ILE A 31 -20.77 5.11 -6.39
N ALA A 32 -19.56 5.26 -6.92
CA ALA A 32 -18.43 4.48 -6.43
C ALA A 32 -18.08 4.99 -5.02
N PRO A 33 -18.11 4.16 -3.96
CA PRO A 33 -17.48 4.56 -2.72
C PRO A 33 -15.97 4.69 -2.98
N LEU A 34 -15.50 5.93 -3.12
CA LEU A 34 -14.08 6.30 -3.02
C LEU A 34 -13.63 6.15 -1.56
N THR A 35 -13.65 4.92 -1.04
CA THR A 35 -12.96 4.56 0.19
C THR A 35 -12.01 3.40 -0.09
N PHE A 36 -11.29 3.49 -1.21
CA PHE A 36 -10.02 2.78 -1.34
C PHE A 36 -9.07 3.35 -0.28
N GLY A 37 -8.77 2.51 0.69
CA GLY A 37 -8.08 2.87 1.92
C GLY A 37 -6.90 3.80 1.72
N GLN A 38 -7.03 5.01 2.26
CA GLN A 38 -5.89 5.75 2.77
C GLN A 38 -5.33 4.95 3.94
N LYS A 39 -4.49 3.97 3.60
CA LYS A 39 -3.42 3.46 4.45
C LYS A 39 -2.80 4.68 5.11
N GLY A 40 -3.04 4.85 6.42
CA GLY A 40 -2.51 5.96 7.20
C GLY A 40 -1.07 6.20 6.77
N LYS A 41 -0.82 7.37 6.19
CA LYS A 41 0.54 7.85 5.94
C LYS A 41 1.10 8.10 7.34
N GLU A 42 1.66 7.07 7.97
CA GLU A 42 2.66 7.28 9.01
C GLU A 42 3.65 8.27 8.39
N ALA A 43 3.71 9.48 8.95
CA ALA A 43 4.69 10.46 8.54
C ALA A 43 6.04 9.75 8.58
N LYS A 44 6.73 9.67 7.43
CA LYS A 44 8.05 9.05 7.36
C LYS A 44 8.96 9.91 8.22
N VAL A 45 9.15 9.52 9.47
CA VAL A 45 10.09 10.16 10.39
C VAL A 45 11.45 10.17 9.69
N SER A 46 12.05 11.37 9.57
CA SER A 46 13.36 11.57 8.94
C SER A 46 14.40 10.63 9.59
N PRO A 47 15.39 10.12 8.84
CA PRO A 47 16.50 9.36 9.41
C PRO A 47 17.17 10.07 10.59
N GLU A 48 17.29 11.40 10.54
CA GLU A 48 17.88 12.21 11.60
C GLU A 48 17.03 12.16 12.88
N VAL A 49 15.73 12.43 12.77
CA VAL A 49 14.79 12.35 13.89
C VAL A 49 14.74 10.93 14.49
N LYS A 50 15.01 9.88 13.70
CA LYS A 50 15.13 8.51 14.23
C LYS A 50 16.41 8.28 15.02
N LYS A 51 17.54 8.86 14.58
CA LYS A 51 18.82 8.78 15.29
C LYS A 51 18.72 9.52 16.62
N GLU A 52 18.15 10.71 16.61
CA GLU A 52 17.90 11.54 17.80
C GLU A 52 17.03 10.79 18.80
N LYS A 53 15.85 10.30 18.40
CA LYS A 53 14.98 9.48 19.26
C LYS A 53 15.61 8.18 19.78
N LYS A 54 16.68 7.69 19.14
CA LYS A 54 17.42 6.53 19.63
C LYS A 54 18.40 6.97 20.70
N LEU A 55 19.08 8.09 20.49
CA LEU A 55 19.99 8.67 21.46
C LEU A 55 19.25 9.11 22.72
N ASP A 56 18.09 9.75 22.58
CA ASP A 56 17.27 10.19 23.72
C ASP A 56 16.81 8.99 24.57
N ARG A 57 16.43 7.87 23.93
CA ARG A 57 16.11 6.64 24.65
C ARG A 57 17.31 6.03 25.36
N MET A 58 18.50 6.09 24.74
CA MET A 58 19.72 5.63 25.39
C MET A 58 20.10 6.52 26.56
N ASP A 59 19.80 7.81 26.46
CA ASP A 59 20.00 8.78 27.54
C ASP A 59 19.06 8.48 28.71
N GLU A 60 17.76 8.31 28.44
CA GLU A 60 16.75 7.93 29.45
C GLU A 60 17.05 6.59 30.15
N GLU A 61 17.58 5.60 29.41
CA GLU A 61 17.84 4.25 29.96
C GLU A 61 19.18 4.14 30.71
N LEU A 62 20.15 5.01 30.40
CA LEU A 62 21.54 4.88 30.88
C LEU A 62 22.07 6.11 31.62
N ASP A 63 21.24 7.16 31.77
CA ASP A 63 21.59 8.45 32.38
C ASP A 63 22.90 9.03 31.79
N LEU A 64 22.92 9.27 30.48
CA LEU A 64 24.15 9.68 29.81
C LEU A 64 24.51 11.13 30.16
N SER A 65 25.78 11.37 30.49
CA SER A 65 26.31 12.73 30.55
C SER A 65 26.39 13.36 29.16
N ASP A 66 26.38 14.70 29.10
CA ASP A 66 26.57 15.48 27.86
C ASP A 66 27.81 15.04 27.06
N ASP A 67 28.90 14.72 27.76
CA ASP A 67 30.15 14.28 27.15
C ASP A 67 30.04 12.87 26.56
N GLN A 68 29.28 11.97 27.19
CA GLN A 68 28.98 10.65 26.62
C GLN A 68 28.06 10.78 25.40
N ARG A 69 27.04 11.65 25.46
CA ARG A 69 26.13 11.93 24.34
C ARG A 69 26.89 12.41 23.11
N LYS A 70 27.77 13.42 23.26
CA LYS A 70 28.64 13.92 22.18
C LYS A 70 29.55 12.84 21.60
N LYS A 71 30.13 11.98 22.45
CA LYS A 71 30.98 10.87 21.99
C LYS A 71 30.18 9.85 21.17
N ILE A 72 28.95 9.54 21.57
CA ILE A 72 28.07 8.61 20.86
C ILE A 72 27.64 9.21 19.50
N GLU A 73 27.30 10.49 19.46
CA GLU A 73 27.01 11.20 18.20
C GLU A 73 28.20 11.13 17.24
N ALA A 74 29.41 11.37 17.74
CA ALA A 74 30.64 11.25 16.95
C ALA A 74 30.88 9.81 16.45
N ILE A 75 30.60 8.80 17.27
CA ILE A 75 30.65 7.39 16.85
C ILE A 75 29.65 7.12 15.72
N HIS A 76 28.41 7.59 15.85
CA HIS A 76 27.40 7.41 14.80
C HIS A 76 27.82 8.09 13.50
N ALA A 77 28.31 9.33 13.56
CA ALA A 77 28.82 10.06 12.39
C ALA A 77 29.99 9.33 11.72
N LYS A 78 30.92 8.79 12.51
CA LYS A 78 32.08 8.03 12.00
C LYS A 78 31.67 6.81 11.18
N TYR A 79 30.64 6.08 11.59
CA TYR A 79 30.21 4.84 10.93
C TYR A 79 29.07 5.01 9.92
N GLU A 80 28.47 6.21 9.82
CA GLU A 80 27.38 6.49 8.89
C GLU A 80 27.70 6.11 7.43
N PRO A 81 28.87 6.46 6.86
CA PRO A 81 29.19 6.08 5.49
C PRO A 81 29.21 4.56 5.27
N GLN A 82 29.72 3.80 6.25
CA GLN A 82 29.73 2.34 6.17
C GLN A 82 28.32 1.77 6.22
N GLN A 83 27.45 2.35 7.05
CA GLN A 83 26.05 1.91 7.13
C GLN A 83 25.28 2.21 5.84
N GLU A 84 25.56 3.34 5.18
CA GLU A 84 24.99 3.64 3.87
C GLU A 84 25.49 2.69 2.78
N ALA A 85 26.79 2.37 2.79
CA ALA A 85 27.38 1.41 1.86
C ALA A 85 26.74 0.02 2.03
N ASN A 86 26.66 -0.47 3.28
CA ASN A 86 26.00 -1.74 3.61
C ASN A 86 24.53 -1.74 3.17
N LYS A 87 23.81 -0.63 3.37
CA LYS A 87 22.41 -0.53 2.93
C LYS A 87 22.27 -0.67 1.42
N LYS A 88 23.12 0.01 0.64
CA LYS A 88 23.13 -0.09 -0.83
C LYS A 88 23.47 -1.51 -1.30
N GLU A 89 24.42 -2.17 -0.64
CA GLU A 89 24.77 -3.56 -0.93
C GLU A 89 23.60 -4.50 -0.64
N MET A 90 22.96 -4.35 0.50
CA MET A 90 21.78 -5.14 0.86
C MET A 90 20.60 -4.92 -0.08
N GLU A 91 20.43 -3.71 -0.62
CA GLU A 91 19.43 -3.43 -1.66
C GLU A 91 19.74 -4.21 -2.95
N LYS A 92 20.99 -4.22 -3.41
CA LYS A 92 21.42 -5.02 -4.57
C LYS A 92 21.21 -6.51 -4.35
N LEU A 93 21.69 -7.04 -3.22
CA LEU A 93 21.51 -8.45 -2.85
C LEU A 93 20.03 -8.85 -2.79
N ARG A 94 19.16 -7.94 -2.36
CA ARG A 94 17.71 -8.18 -2.33
C ARG A 94 17.12 -8.28 -3.73
N GLU A 95 17.57 -7.47 -4.67
CA GLU A 95 17.13 -7.54 -6.07
C GLU A 95 17.61 -8.83 -6.74
N GLU A 96 18.88 -9.21 -6.53
CA GLU A 96 19.43 -10.46 -7.05
C GLU A 96 18.67 -11.68 -6.51
N ARG A 97 18.47 -11.74 -5.18
CA ARG A 97 17.66 -12.79 -4.56
C ARG A 97 16.24 -12.82 -5.11
N LYS A 98 15.64 -11.67 -5.42
CA LYS A 98 14.31 -11.62 -6.03
C LYS A 98 14.32 -12.28 -7.41
N LYS A 99 15.28 -11.97 -8.26
CA LYS A 99 15.43 -12.59 -9.59
C LYS A 99 15.60 -14.11 -9.49
N ILE A 100 16.48 -14.58 -8.61
CA ILE A 100 16.71 -16.01 -8.39
C ILE A 100 15.41 -16.71 -7.93
N ASN A 101 14.70 -16.11 -6.98
CA ASN A 101 13.44 -16.67 -6.48
C ASN A 101 12.35 -16.71 -7.55
N GLU A 102 12.29 -15.71 -8.43
CA GLU A 102 11.35 -15.68 -9.56
C GLU A 102 11.67 -16.77 -10.59
N ALA A 103 12.94 -16.92 -10.95
CA ALA A 103 13.41 -17.98 -11.87
C ALA A 103 13.11 -19.37 -11.29
N LYS A 104 13.54 -19.64 -10.06
CA LYS A 104 13.27 -20.90 -9.35
C LYS A 104 11.77 -21.21 -9.29
N LYS A 105 10.94 -20.19 -9.06
CA LYS A 105 9.49 -20.36 -9.01
C LYS A 105 8.91 -20.68 -10.39
N ALA A 106 9.43 -20.09 -11.45
CA ALA A 106 9.00 -20.40 -12.81
C ALA A 106 9.33 -21.85 -13.19
N GLU A 107 10.57 -22.28 -12.93
CA GLU A 107 11.01 -23.67 -13.15
C GLU A 107 10.17 -24.66 -12.34
N MET A 108 9.96 -24.37 -11.05
CA MET A 108 9.13 -25.22 -10.21
C MET A 108 7.67 -25.26 -10.69
N LYS A 109 7.13 -24.19 -11.26
CA LYS A 109 5.78 -24.21 -11.84
C LYS A 109 5.70 -25.08 -13.09
N ALA A 110 6.77 -25.17 -13.88
CA ALA A 110 6.79 -25.92 -15.13
C ALA A 110 6.72 -27.44 -14.91
N VAL A 111 7.17 -27.94 -13.75
CA VAL A 111 7.15 -29.37 -13.40
C VAL A 111 5.89 -29.80 -12.64
N LEU A 112 4.98 -28.87 -12.34
CA LEU A 112 3.74 -29.17 -11.60
C LEU A 112 2.58 -29.46 -12.56
N THR A 113 1.72 -30.40 -12.18
CA THR A 113 0.46 -30.61 -12.90
C THR A 113 -0.51 -29.43 -12.67
N PRO A 114 -1.51 -29.24 -13.56
CA PRO A 114 -2.50 -28.17 -13.38
C PRO A 114 -3.23 -28.22 -12.03
N GLU A 115 -3.50 -29.42 -11.52
CA GLU A 115 -4.14 -29.60 -10.21
C GLU A 115 -3.21 -29.23 -9.05
N GLN A 116 -1.94 -29.62 -9.12
CA GLN A 116 -0.93 -29.24 -8.13
C GLN A 116 -0.69 -27.73 -8.11
N LEU A 117 -0.69 -27.06 -9.28
CA LEU A 117 -0.60 -25.61 -9.39
C LEU A 117 -1.77 -24.90 -8.72
N LYS A 118 -3.01 -25.38 -8.92
CA LYS A 118 -4.21 -24.84 -8.26
C LYS A 118 -4.09 -24.97 -6.74
N LYS A 119 -3.74 -26.16 -6.24
CA LYS A 119 -3.54 -26.41 -4.80
C LYS A 119 -2.45 -25.51 -4.20
N MET A 120 -1.36 -25.28 -4.92
CA MET A 120 -0.28 -24.39 -4.48
C MET A 120 -0.75 -22.93 -4.34
N GLU A 121 -1.52 -22.40 -5.30
CA GLU A 121 -2.02 -21.01 -5.23
C GLU A 121 -3.08 -20.84 -4.12
N GLU A 122 -3.89 -21.87 -3.83
CA GLU A 122 -4.81 -21.88 -2.69
C GLU A 122 -4.07 -21.83 -1.35
N LEU A 123 -3.08 -22.72 -1.15
CA LEU A 123 -2.24 -22.72 0.05
C LEU A 123 -1.52 -21.39 0.24
N LYS A 124 -1.09 -20.75 -0.85
CA LYS A 124 -0.47 -19.43 -0.79
C LYS A 124 -1.43 -18.34 -0.31
N LYS A 125 -2.69 -18.35 -0.77
CA LYS A 125 -3.74 -17.42 -0.30
C LYS A 125 -4.03 -17.64 1.17
N GLU A 126 -4.19 -18.89 1.60
CA GLU A 126 -4.45 -19.24 3.00
C GLU A 126 -3.32 -18.74 3.92
N ARG A 127 -2.06 -19.00 3.55
CA ARG A 127 -0.88 -18.47 4.26
C ARG A 127 -0.88 -16.96 4.34
N GLN A 128 -1.29 -16.27 3.26
CA GLN A 128 -1.38 -14.81 3.26
C GLN A 128 -2.44 -14.30 4.22
N VAL A 129 -3.60 -14.96 4.31
CA VAL A 129 -4.67 -14.63 5.26
C VAL A 129 -4.18 -14.83 6.70
N LYS A 130 -3.62 -16.00 7.02
CA LYS A 130 -3.08 -16.30 8.36
C LYS A 130 -2.01 -15.29 8.79
N ARG A 131 -1.13 -14.89 7.87
CA ARG A 131 -0.11 -13.86 8.16
C ARG A 131 -0.74 -12.49 8.46
N LYS A 132 -1.80 -12.12 7.74
CA LYS A 132 -2.51 -10.84 7.98
C LYS A 132 -3.25 -10.86 9.30
N SER A 133 -3.91 -11.95 9.66
CA SER A 133 -4.61 -12.08 10.95
C SER A 133 -3.63 -12.03 12.11
N ALA A 134 -2.55 -12.81 12.08
CA ALA A 134 -1.51 -12.79 13.11
C ALA A 134 -0.90 -11.39 13.29
N LYS A 135 -0.64 -10.66 12.19
CA LYS A 135 -0.16 -9.28 12.27
C LYS A 135 -1.18 -8.33 12.92
N LYS A 136 -2.48 -8.56 12.69
CA LYS A 136 -3.55 -7.75 13.28
C LYS A 136 -3.66 -8.03 14.78
N GLU A 137 -3.52 -9.29 15.20
CA GLU A 137 -3.54 -9.68 16.62
C GLU A 137 -2.38 -9.09 17.38
N VAL A 138 -1.14 -9.26 16.90
CA VAL A 138 0.05 -8.65 17.52
C VAL A 138 -0.09 -7.13 17.61
N ARG A 139 -0.69 -6.47 16.61
CA ARG A 139 -0.94 -5.03 16.67
C ARG A 139 -1.96 -4.66 17.76
N LYS A 140 -3.03 -5.44 17.91
CA LYS A 140 -4.04 -5.23 18.96
C LYS A 140 -3.43 -5.41 20.35
N GLU A 141 -2.66 -6.48 20.53
CA GLU A 141 -1.96 -6.74 21.80
C GLU A 141 -1.03 -5.59 22.19
N ARG A 142 -0.25 -5.06 21.24
CA ARG A 142 0.62 -3.90 21.48
C ARG A 142 -0.15 -2.65 21.92
N MET A 143 -1.28 -2.34 21.27
CA MET A 143 -2.12 -1.19 21.66
C MET A 143 -2.74 -1.37 23.06
N ASN A 144 -3.12 -2.59 23.43
CA ASN A 144 -3.69 -2.87 24.75
C ASN A 144 -2.66 -2.82 25.89
N ILE A 145 -1.37 -2.96 25.60
CA ILE A 145 -0.27 -2.86 26.59
C ILE A 145 0.10 -1.38 26.84
N GLU A 146 -0.02 -0.52 25.83
CA GLU A 146 0.26 0.92 25.96
C GLU A 146 -0.85 1.70 26.72
N GLU A 147 -2.03 1.11 26.92
CA GLU A 147 -3.16 1.69 27.65
C GLU A 147 -3.23 1.27 29.15
N LYS A 148 -2.30 0.45 29.64
CA LYS A 148 -2.24 0.01 31.04
C LYS A 148 -0.99 0.54 31.74
#